data_AF-A0A1I0TGX2-F1
#
_entry.id   AF-A0A1I0TGX2-F1
#
_cell.length_a   1.000
_cell.length_b   1.000
_cell.length_c   1.000
_cell.angle_alpha   90.00
_cell.angle_beta   90.00
_cell.angle_gamma   90.00
#
_symmetry.space_group_name_H-M   'P 1'
#
loop_
_entity.id
_entity.type
_entity.pdbx_description
1 polymer ?
#
loop_
_entity_poly.entity_id
_entity_poly.type
_entity_poly.pdbx_seq_one_letter_code
_entity_poly.pdbx_strand_id
1 'polypeptide(L)'
;MDVDVSVRFKQSEINGLFQEVEELKRKRAHLKGELDKVTEQINKKTNQIIHYIQKNGNVLAYKNNVPYILSVKQKISKKFDKSQLANDVGKSTSELNLIGVAELVEERKISSQQLKQYEHEETNLVLKARKAKKSDIDLLGARAL
;
A
#
# COMPACT_ATOMS: atom_id res chain seq x y z
N MET A 1 50.58 -23.51 22.38
CA MET A 1 50.00 -24.57 21.53
C MET A 1 49.07 -23.86 20.57
N ASP A 2 49.55 -23.57 19.37
CA ASP A 2 48.71 -23.03 18.30
C ASP A 2 47.90 -24.17 17.70
N VAL A 3 46.58 -24.08 17.83
CA VAL A 3 45.65 -25.07 17.27
C VAL A 3 45.46 -24.71 15.81
N ASP A 4 46.16 -25.42 14.93
CA ASP A 4 46.02 -25.27 13.48
C ASP A 4 44.70 -25.90 13.04
N VAL A 5 43.65 -25.06 12.94
CA VAL A 5 42.32 -25.48 12.50
C VAL A 5 42.31 -25.58 10.98
N SER A 6 42.67 -26.75 10.45
CA SER A 6 42.52 -27.02 9.02
C SER A 6 41.03 -27.20 8.66
N VAL A 7 40.46 -26.20 8.00
CA VAL A 7 39.08 -26.26 7.48
C VAL A 7 39.10 -27.09 6.19
N ARG A 8 38.63 -28.33 6.25
CA ARG A 8 38.46 -29.17 5.05
C ARG A 8 37.16 -28.80 4.33
N PHE A 9 37.28 -28.05 3.23
CA PHE A 9 36.16 -27.80 2.33
C PHE A 9 35.80 -29.09 1.57
N LYS A 10 34.67 -29.71 1.89
CA LYS A 10 34.06 -30.75 1.05
C LYS A 10 33.17 -30.08 0.01
N GLN A 11 33.34 -30.38 -1.28
CA GLN A 11 32.34 -30.04 -2.30
C GLN A 11 31.06 -30.81 -1.97
N SER A 12 30.09 -30.11 -1.39
CA SER A 12 28.80 -30.65 -1.01
C SER A 12 27.79 -30.29 -2.08
N GLU A 13 26.83 -31.19 -2.32
CA GLU A 13 25.59 -30.94 -3.10
C GLU A 13 24.88 -29.65 -2.64
N ILE A 14 25.15 -29.20 -1.40
CA ILE A 14 24.73 -27.92 -0.83
C ILE A 14 25.20 -26.71 -1.64
N ASN A 15 26.34 -26.77 -2.36
CA ASN A 15 26.77 -25.65 -3.22
C ASN A 15 25.80 -25.44 -4.41
N GLY A 16 25.24 -26.52 -4.96
CA GLY A 16 24.22 -26.42 -6.01
C GLY A 16 22.93 -25.80 -5.47
N LEU A 17 22.44 -26.30 -4.33
CA LEU A 17 21.28 -25.72 -3.65
C LEU A 17 21.49 -24.26 -3.24
N PHE A 18 22.70 -23.88 -2.82
CA PHE A 18 23.03 -22.50 -2.48
C PHE A 18 22.99 -21.59 -3.71
N GLN A 19 23.50 -22.05 -4.86
CA GLN A 19 23.42 -21.32 -6.12
C GLN A 19 21.96 -21.15 -6.57
N GLU A 20 21.14 -22.19 -6.47
CA GLU A 20 19.70 -22.12 -6.77
C GLU A 20 18.98 -21.11 -5.87
N VAL A 21 19.29 -21.08 -4.57
CA VAL A 21 18.72 -20.10 -3.64
C VAL A 21 19.12 -18.67 -4.00
N GLU A 22 20.39 -18.45 -4.35
CA GLU A 22 20.86 -17.12 -4.79
C GLU A 22 20.21 -16.69 -6.11
N GLU A 23 20.02 -17.61 -7.06
CA GLU A 23 19.25 -17.34 -8.28
C GLU A 23 17.79 -17.00 -7.99
N LEU A 24 17.14 -17.73 -7.08
CA LEU A 24 15.76 -17.46 -6.67
C LEU A 24 15.64 -16.10 -5.98
N LYS A 25 16.61 -15.72 -5.14
CA LYS A 25 16.65 -14.37 -4.53
C LYS A 25 16.77 -13.28 -5.59
N ARG A 26 17.63 -13.46 -6.60
CA ARG A 26 17.77 -12.52 -7.72
C ARG A 26 16.49 -12.42 -8.54
N LYS A 27 15.87 -13.55 -8.90
CA LYS A 27 14.58 -13.59 -9.59
C LYS A 27 13.49 -12.87 -8.80
N ARG A 28 13.42 -13.09 -7.49
CA ARG A 28 12.48 -12.40 -6.60
C ARG A 28 12.72 -10.88 -6.59
N ALA A 29 13.97 -10.43 -6.51
CA ALA A 29 14.29 -9.01 -6.55
C ALA A 29 13.89 -8.36 -7.88
N HIS A 30 14.13 -9.05 -8.99
CA HIS A 30 13.74 -8.59 -10.32
C HIS A 30 12.22 -8.47 -10.47
N LEU A 31 11.48 -9.53 -10.12
CA LEU A 31 10.01 -9.55 -10.17
C LEU A 31 9.40 -8.46 -9.28
N LYS A 32 9.99 -8.21 -8.11
CA LYS A 32 9.56 -7.10 -7.25
C LYS A 32 9.70 -5.76 -7.97
N GLY A 33 10.85 -5.51 -8.60
CA GLY A 33 11.06 -4.28 -9.37
C GLY A 33 10.11 -4.12 -10.56
N GLU A 34 9.75 -5.21 -11.25
CA GLU A 34 8.74 -5.17 -12.31
C GLU A 34 7.34 -4.89 -11.76
N LEU A 35 6.97 -5.54 -10.66
CA LEU A 35 5.70 -5.31 -9.99
C LEU A 35 5.55 -3.87 -9.52
N ASP A 36 6.62 -3.28 -8.98
CA ASP A 36 6.64 -1.87 -8.54
C ASP A 36 6.39 -0.94 -9.74
N LYS A 37 7.03 -1.18 -10.90
CA LYS A 37 6.79 -0.41 -12.13
C LYS A 37 5.35 -0.54 -12.64
N VAL A 38 4.79 -1.75 -12.66
CA VAL A 38 3.40 -1.97 -13.07
C VAL A 38 2.44 -1.24 -12.13
N THR A 39 2.71 -1.30 -10.83
CA THR A 39 1.92 -0.60 -9.81
C THR A 39 1.96 0.91 -10.01
N GLU A 40 3.14 1.48 -10.30
CA GLU A 40 3.29 2.90 -10.61
C GLU A 40 2.49 3.31 -11.85
N GLN A 41 2.54 2.52 -12.92
CA GLN A 41 1.76 2.79 -14.14
C GLN A 41 0.25 2.72 -13.89
N ILE A 42 -0.21 1.75 -13.11
CA ILE A 42 -1.62 1.63 -12.70
C ILE A 42 -2.03 2.87 -11.91
N ASN A 43 -1.22 3.31 -10.95
CA ASN A 43 -1.51 4.49 -10.14
C ASN A 43 -1.56 5.76 -11.01
N LYS A 44 -0.61 5.93 -11.94
CA LYS A 44 -0.59 7.07 -12.87
C LYS A 44 -1.85 7.12 -13.72
N LYS A 45 -2.26 6.00 -14.33
CA LYS A 45 -3.49 5.90 -15.12
C LYS A 45 -4.74 6.14 -14.26
N THR A 46 -4.76 5.59 -13.04
CA THR A 46 -5.87 5.80 -12.09
C THR A 46 -6.02 7.27 -11.74
N ASN A 47 -4.92 7.98 -11.47
CA ASN A 47 -4.93 9.41 -11.17
C ASN A 47 -5.42 10.23 -12.37
N GLN A 48 -5.02 9.87 -13.59
CA GLN A 48 -5.53 10.51 -14.80
C GLN A 48 -7.06 10.34 -14.94
N ILE A 49 -7.58 9.14 -14.67
CA ILE A 49 -9.02 8.86 -14.69
C ILE A 49 -9.73 9.69 -13.61
N ILE A 50 -9.19 9.73 -12.39
CA ILE A 50 -9.76 10.53 -11.29
C ILE A 50 -9.84 12.01 -11.69
N HIS A 51 -8.75 12.58 -12.20
CA HIS A 51 -8.72 13.99 -12.64
C HIS A 51 -9.73 14.28 -13.74
N TYR A 52 -9.86 13.36 -14.70
CA TYR A 52 -10.86 13.49 -15.77
C TYR A 52 -12.28 13.48 -15.20
N ILE A 53 -12.60 12.55 -14.29
CA ILE A 53 -13.93 12.44 -13.68
C ILE A 53 -14.24 13.66 -12.80
N GLN A 54 -13.26 14.23 -12.12
CA GLN A 54 -13.47 15.46 -11.34
C GLN A 54 -13.85 16.65 -12.21
N LYS A 55 -13.28 16.75 -13.42
CA LYS A 55 -13.57 17.85 -14.35
C LYS A 55 -14.86 17.65 -15.14
N ASN A 56 -15.09 16.43 -15.63
CA ASN A 56 -16.14 16.14 -16.61
C ASN A 56 -17.34 15.38 -16.01
N GLY A 57 -17.24 14.94 -14.75
CA GLY A 57 -18.25 14.10 -14.10
C GLY A 57 -18.05 12.61 -14.37
N ASN A 58 -19.03 11.82 -13.92
CA ASN A 58 -18.98 10.35 -14.03
C ASN A 58 -18.91 9.89 -15.48
N VAL A 59 -18.12 8.85 -15.75
CA VAL A 59 -17.89 8.33 -17.11
C VAL A 59 -18.36 6.89 -17.25
N LEU A 60 -18.82 6.55 -18.45
CA LEU A 60 -19.08 5.17 -18.85
C LEU A 60 -17.79 4.52 -19.38
N ALA A 61 -17.46 3.34 -18.88
CA ALA A 61 -16.32 2.55 -19.31
C ALA A 61 -16.74 1.09 -19.48
N TYR A 62 -15.96 0.31 -20.22
CA TYR A 62 -16.26 -1.11 -20.47
C TYR A 62 -15.17 -1.99 -19.87
N LYS A 63 -15.58 -3.05 -19.19
CA LYS A 63 -14.70 -4.12 -18.71
C LYS A 63 -15.23 -5.44 -19.23
N ASN A 64 -14.47 -6.12 -20.09
CA ASN A 64 -14.86 -7.38 -20.73
C ASN A 64 -16.22 -7.29 -21.41
N ASN A 65 -16.44 -6.23 -22.22
CA ASN A 65 -17.69 -5.94 -22.91
C ASN A 65 -18.91 -5.66 -22.00
N VAL A 66 -18.70 -5.50 -20.69
CA VAL A 66 -19.75 -5.11 -19.73
C VAL A 66 -19.59 -3.63 -19.38
N PRO A 67 -20.67 -2.82 -19.45
CA PRO A 67 -20.61 -1.40 -19.12
C PRO A 67 -20.54 -1.17 -17.60
N TYR A 68 -19.65 -0.26 -17.20
CA TYR A 68 -19.44 0.21 -15.84
C TYR A 68 -19.44 1.73 -15.81
N ILE A 69 -19.91 2.29 -14.71
CA ILE A 69 -19.79 3.73 -14.42
C ILE A 69 -18.64 3.90 -13.47
N LEU A 70 -17.69 4.74 -13.87
CA LEU A 70 -16.60 5.19 -13.06
C LEU A 70 -16.99 6.51 -12.40
N SER A 71 -16.82 6.56 -11.10
CA SER A 71 -17.09 7.72 -10.25
C SER A 71 -15.94 7.90 -9.27
N VAL A 72 -15.70 9.13 -8.83
CA VAL A 72 -14.73 9.42 -7.78
C VAL A 72 -15.46 9.55 -6.47
N LYS A 73 -15.02 8.82 -5.45
CA LYS A 73 -15.56 8.93 -4.09
C LYS A 73 -14.44 9.38 -3.13
N GLN A 74 -14.77 10.29 -2.23
CA GLN A 74 -13.91 10.59 -1.10
C GLN A 74 -13.96 9.42 -0.09
N LYS A 75 -12.80 8.89 0.24
CA LYS A 75 -12.59 7.90 1.29
C LYS A 75 -11.84 8.59 2.41
N ILE A 76 -12.52 8.76 3.54
CA ILE A 76 -11.90 9.23 4.77
C ILE A 76 -11.22 8.02 5.42
N SER A 77 -9.92 8.13 5.66
CA SER A 77 -9.16 7.14 6.41
C SER A 77 -8.57 7.81 7.64
N LYS A 78 -8.86 7.24 8.82
CA LYS A 78 -8.24 7.66 10.06
C LYS A 78 -6.81 7.13 10.12
N LYS A 79 -5.84 8.01 10.20
CA LYS A 79 -4.41 7.72 10.28
C LYS A 79 -3.91 8.13 11.67
N PHE A 80 -2.96 7.38 12.20
CA PHE A 80 -2.32 7.66 13.48
C PHE A 80 -0.89 8.13 13.22
N ASP A 81 -0.55 9.34 13.66
CA ASP A 81 0.78 9.89 13.52
C ASP A 81 1.73 9.32 14.59
N LYS A 82 2.32 8.18 14.26
CA LYS A 82 3.33 7.53 15.11
C LYS A 82 4.62 8.33 15.23
N SER A 83 4.94 9.17 14.25
CA SER A 83 6.19 9.93 14.23
C SER A 83 6.11 11.07 15.23
N GLN A 84 4.98 11.77 15.27
CA GLN A 84 4.75 12.80 16.26
C GLN A 84 4.72 12.20 17.68
N LEU A 85 4.02 11.08 17.87
CA LEU A 85 4.04 10.36 19.15
C LEU A 85 5.46 9.91 19.56
N ALA A 86 6.26 9.41 18.62
CA ALA A 86 7.65 9.01 18.86
C ALA A 86 8.49 10.16 19.39
N ASN A 87 8.38 11.33 18.77
CA ASN A 87 9.10 12.54 19.18
C ASN A 87 8.68 12.98 20.58
N ASP A 88 7.39 12.98 20.87
CA ASP A 88 6.86 13.47 22.15
C ASP A 88 7.18 12.53 23.33
N VAL A 89 7.33 11.23 23.05
CA VAL A 89 7.62 10.21 24.08
C VAL A 89 9.11 9.82 24.12
N GLY A 90 9.92 10.32 23.17
CA GLY A 90 11.34 10.00 23.07
C GLY A 90 11.63 8.53 22.72
N LYS A 91 10.72 7.84 22.04
CA LYS A 91 10.87 6.44 21.61
C LYS A 91 10.95 6.33 20.09
N SER A 92 11.49 5.22 19.59
CA SER A 92 11.50 4.98 18.15
C SER A 92 10.10 4.62 17.62
N THR A 93 9.80 4.96 16.37
CA THR A 93 8.52 4.60 15.73
C THR A 93 8.30 3.09 15.65
N SER A 94 9.40 2.31 15.60
CA SER A 94 9.41 0.85 15.63
C SER A 94 8.93 0.28 16.96
N GLU A 95 9.22 0.97 18.07
CA GLU A 95 8.78 0.61 19.42
C GLU A 95 7.31 0.99 19.68
N LEU A 96 6.75 1.90 18.88
CA LEU A 96 5.34 2.31 18.95
C LEU A 96 4.41 1.38 18.15
N ASN A 97 4.53 0.08 18.39
CA ASN A 97 3.53 -0.90 17.98
C ASN A 97 2.36 -0.91 18.98
N LEU A 98 1.29 -1.68 18.72
CA LEU A 98 0.10 -1.71 19.57
C LEU A 98 0.42 -2.00 21.04
N ILE A 99 1.41 -2.85 21.28
CA ILE A 99 1.88 -3.24 22.61
C ILE A 99 2.63 -2.09 23.26
N GLY A 100 3.62 -1.51 22.57
CA GLY A 100 4.40 -0.40 23.12
C GLY A 100 3.57 0.86 23.40
N VAL A 101 2.52 1.12 22.62
CA VAL A 101 1.58 2.22 22.91
C VAL A 101 0.72 1.90 24.14
N ALA A 102 0.30 0.65 24.33
CA ALA A 102 -0.45 0.24 25.52
C ALA A 102 0.39 0.37 26.80
N GLU A 103 1.64 -0.07 26.77
CA GLU A 103 2.59 0.08 27.88
C GLU A 103 2.78 1.55 28.27
N LEU A 104 2.88 2.46 27.29
CA LEU A 104 3.00 3.90 27.56
C LEU A 104 1.77 4.50 28.26
N VAL A 105 0.58 3.95 28.00
CA VAL A 105 -0.66 4.36 28.67
C VAL A 105 -0.74 3.79 30.08
N GLU A 106 -0.34 2.54 30.26
CA GLU A 106 -0.28 1.89 31.58
C GLU A 106 0.76 2.55 32.50
N GLU A 107 1.93 2.91 31.96
CA GLU A 107 2.98 3.67 32.64
C GLU A 107 2.60 5.14 32.90
N ARG A 108 1.42 5.59 32.49
CA ARG A 108 0.92 6.98 32.59
C ARG A 108 1.82 8.03 31.92
N LYS A 109 2.69 7.61 31.01
CA LYS A 109 3.51 8.52 30.20
C LYS A 109 2.64 9.28 29.19
N ILE A 110 1.55 8.68 28.73
CA ILE A 110 0.55 9.31 27.88
C ILE A 110 -0.85 8.84 28.26
N SER A 111 -1.84 9.71 28.14
CA SER A 111 -3.25 9.34 28.36
C SER A 111 -3.95 8.91 27.07
N SER A 112 -4.99 8.09 27.19
CA SER A 112 -5.84 7.70 26.05
C SER A 112 -6.53 8.89 25.37
N GLN A 113 -6.68 10.02 26.08
CA GLN A 113 -7.22 11.27 25.52
C GLN A 113 -6.20 12.01 24.67
N GLN A 114 -4.93 12.02 25.09
CA GLN A 114 -3.83 12.58 24.30
C GLN A 114 -3.56 11.76 23.04
N LEU A 115 -3.75 10.44 23.08
CA LEU A 115 -3.61 9.59 21.88
C LEU A 115 -4.52 10.01 20.73
N LYS A 116 -5.72 10.51 21.02
CA LYS A 116 -6.66 10.99 20.01
C LYS A 116 -6.17 12.23 19.26
N GLN A 117 -5.23 12.98 19.83
CA GLN A 117 -4.68 14.20 19.21
C GLN A 117 -3.71 13.85 18.07
N TYR A 118 -3.12 12.66 18.08
CA TYR A 118 -2.27 12.14 17.00
C TYR A 118 -3.07 11.42 15.92
N GLU A 119 -4.38 11.27 16.11
CA GLU A 119 -5.26 10.75 15.06
C GLU A 119 -5.69 11.89 14.14
N HIS A 120 -5.44 11.75 12.85
CA HIS A 120 -5.92 12.67 11.85
C HIS A 120 -6.72 11.94 10.76
N GLU A 121 -7.69 12.64 10.20
CA GLU A 121 -8.48 12.14 9.09
C GLU A 121 -7.82 12.56 7.77
N GLU A 122 -7.34 11.57 7.03
CA GLU A 122 -6.82 11.80 5.69
C GLU A 122 -7.93 11.52 4.67
N THR A 123 -8.26 12.55 3.88
CA THR A 123 -9.24 12.41 2.80
C THR A 123 -8.53 12.00 1.53
N ASN A 124 -8.78 10.78 1.08
CA ASN A 124 -8.22 10.23 -0.15
C ASN A 124 -9.31 10.08 -1.22
N LEU A 125 -9.00 10.43 -2.47
CA LEU A 125 -9.90 10.21 -3.60
C LEU A 125 -9.69 8.81 -4.15
N VAL A 126 -10.78 8.04 -4.25
CA VAL A 126 -10.72 6.66 -4.73
C VAL A 126 -11.66 6.50 -5.93
N LEU A 127 -11.15 5.83 -6.96
CA LEU A 127 -11.93 5.43 -8.12
C LEU A 127 -12.90 4.30 -7.74
N LYS A 128 -14.20 4.54 -7.93
CA LYS A 128 -15.25 3.54 -7.72
C LYS A 128 -15.89 3.18 -9.05
N ALA A 129 -15.88 1.89 -9.36
CA ALA A 129 -16.57 1.32 -10.50
C ALA A 129 -17.83 0.58 -10.04
N ARG A 130 -18.96 0.79 -10.71
CA ARG A 130 -20.18 -0.02 -10.54
C ARG A 130 -20.70 -0.45 -11.91
N LYS A 131 -21.38 -1.60 -12.01
CA LYS A 131 -22.08 -1.96 -13.25
C LYS A 131 -23.08 -0.87 -13.62
N ALA A 132 -23.13 -0.51 -14.89
CA ALA A 132 -24.08 0.47 -15.40
C ALA A 132 -25.49 -0.15 -15.43
N LYS A 133 -26.50 0.62 -15.01
CA LYS A 133 -27.90 0.26 -15.24
C LYS A 133 -28.31 0.73 -16.63
N LYS A 134 -29.37 0.15 -17.20
CA LYS A 134 -29.90 0.57 -18.51
C LYS A 134 -30.18 2.08 -18.55
N SER A 135 -30.82 2.62 -17.51
CA SER A 135 -31.07 4.06 -17.35
C SER A 135 -29.81 4.92 -17.37
N ASP A 136 -28.69 4.42 -16.85
CA ASP A 136 -27.44 5.18 -16.84
C ASP A 136 -26.79 5.22 -18.24
N ILE A 137 -26.91 4.11 -18.98
CA ILE A 137 -26.43 3.99 -20.36
C ILE A 137 -27.23 4.92 -21.27
N ASP A 138 -28.55 4.94 -21.09
CA ASP A 138 -29.46 5.80 -21.87
C ASP A 138 -29.18 7.28 -21.57
N LEU A 139 -28.95 7.65 -20.32
CA LEU A 139 -28.69 9.04 -19.90
C LEU A 139 -27.33 9.57 -20.37
N LEU A 140 -26.31 8.71 -20.40
CA LEU A 140 -24.98 9.07 -20.93
C LEU A 140 -24.92 8.98 -22.45
N GLY A 141 -25.62 8.03 -23.06
CA GLY A 141 -25.77 7.90 -24.50
C GLY A 141 -26.55 9.05 -25.13
N ALA A 142 -27.58 9.55 -24.45
CA ALA A 142 -28.36 10.72 -24.90
C ALA A 142 -27.59 12.05 -24.80
N ARG A 143 -26.51 12.11 -24.02
CA ARG A 143 -25.62 13.29 -23.93
C ARG A 143 -24.47 13.27 -24.95
N ALA A 144 -24.27 12.15 -25.64
CA ALA A 144 -23.20 11.97 -26.63
C ALA A 144 -23.68 12.17 -28.09
N LEU A 145 -24.98 12.46 -28.28
CA LEU A 145 -25.61 12.92 -29.53
C LEU A 145 -25.86 14.43 -29.43
#